data_AF-A0A940F005-F1
#
_entry.id   AF-A0A940F005-F1
#
_cell.length_a   1.000
_cell.length_b   1.000
_cell.length_c   1.000
_cell.angle_alpha   90.00
_cell.angle_beta   90.00
_cell.angle_gamma   90.00
#
_symmetry.space_group_name_H-M   'P 1'
#
loop_
_entity.id
_entity.type
_entity.pdbx_description
1 polymer ?
#
loop_
_entity_poly.entity_id
_entity_poly.type
_entity_poly.pdbx_seq_one_letter_code
_entity_poly.pdbx_strand_id
1 'polypeptide(L)'
;MSEPRPNYDTHAQVLRTLEAARDADPRQAPFGVLIGDPFEGGDEQFFWYPTRFALEYALLDAHAFVDAEAFEEDQDEWREPQFDLDMALRDLPDLGPDAAEELDELVNDFFHIIWIGHLDDLVSGDDPLAGALREELRAAAGRDDDPAPITNAELDDFIDLVRVFGQPD
;
A
#
# COMPACT_ATOMS: atom_id res chain seq x y z
N MET A 1 -22.16 -9.74 -0.11
CA MET A 1 -21.59 -11.07 0.23
C MET A 1 -20.11 -10.81 0.38
N SER A 2 -19.54 -11.00 1.57
CA SER A 2 -18.09 -10.84 1.75
C SER A 2 -17.39 -12.00 1.04
N GLU A 3 -16.40 -11.70 0.21
CA GLU A 3 -15.56 -12.74 -0.39
C GLU A 3 -14.81 -13.47 0.72
N PRO A 4 -14.59 -14.79 0.61
CA PRO A 4 -13.83 -15.53 1.61
C PRO A 4 -12.38 -15.02 1.62
N ARG A 5 -11.88 -14.71 2.82
CA ARG A 5 -10.48 -14.36 3.07
C ARG A 5 -9.55 -15.44 2.48
N PRO A 6 -8.54 -15.06 1.69
CA PRO A 6 -7.53 -16.00 1.20
C PRO A 6 -6.82 -16.68 2.38
N ASN A 7 -6.55 -17.97 2.27
CA ASN A 7 -5.62 -18.65 3.17
C ASN A 7 -4.31 -18.87 2.43
N TYR A 8 -3.20 -18.35 2.96
CA TYR A 8 -1.87 -18.63 2.41
C TYR A 8 -1.29 -19.87 3.09
N ASP A 9 -1.22 -20.96 2.35
CA ASP A 9 -0.65 -22.23 2.83
C ASP A 9 0.89 -22.27 2.62
N THR A 10 1.42 -21.34 1.82
CA THR A 10 2.85 -21.27 1.47
C THR A 10 3.30 -19.82 1.28
N HIS A 11 4.54 -19.52 1.65
CA HIS A 11 5.19 -18.22 1.40
C HIS A 11 5.18 -17.83 -0.09
N ALA A 12 5.33 -18.79 -1.01
CA ALA A 12 5.23 -18.56 -2.44
C ALA A 12 3.85 -18.04 -2.91
N GLN A 13 2.77 -18.32 -2.17
CA GLN A 13 1.45 -17.71 -2.47
C GLN A 13 1.38 -16.26 -1.99
N VAL A 14 2.02 -15.93 -0.85
CA VAL A 14 2.16 -14.56 -0.36
C VAL A 14 2.90 -13.72 -1.40
N LEU A 15 4.10 -14.14 -1.79
CA LEU A 15 4.92 -13.41 -2.78
C LEU A 15 4.18 -13.18 -4.09
N ARG A 16 3.52 -14.20 -4.66
CA ARG A 16 2.75 -14.03 -5.90
C ARG A 16 1.61 -13.03 -5.75
N THR A 17 1.00 -12.94 -4.57
CA THR A 17 -0.09 -11.99 -4.32
C THR A 17 0.45 -10.57 -4.26
N LEU A 18 1.56 -10.37 -3.55
CA LEU A 18 2.22 -9.07 -3.45
C LEU A 18 2.83 -8.62 -4.78
N GLU A 19 3.47 -9.51 -5.54
CA GLU A 19 3.96 -9.22 -6.90
C GLU A 19 2.80 -8.80 -7.82
N ALA A 20 1.67 -9.51 -7.78
CA ALA A 20 0.50 -9.17 -8.58
C ALA A 20 -0.10 -7.81 -8.18
N ALA A 21 -0.13 -7.48 -6.90
CA ALA A 21 -0.61 -6.19 -6.40
C ALA A 21 0.35 -5.05 -6.74
N ARG A 22 1.67 -5.26 -6.61
CA ARG A 22 2.70 -4.30 -7.01
C ARG A 22 2.61 -3.96 -8.49
N ASP A 23 2.47 -4.99 -9.33
CA ASP A 23 2.51 -4.81 -10.78
C ASP A 23 1.17 -4.34 -11.37
N ALA A 24 0.10 -4.32 -10.57
CA ALA A 24 -1.25 -3.98 -11.01
C ALA A 24 -1.35 -2.51 -11.50
N ASP A 25 -2.28 -2.29 -12.43
CA ASP A 25 -2.62 -0.94 -12.89
C ASP A 25 -3.58 -0.30 -11.87
N PRO A 26 -3.20 0.80 -11.19
CA PRO A 26 -4.05 1.47 -10.20
C PRO A 26 -5.41 1.90 -10.74
N ARG A 27 -5.56 2.09 -12.06
CA ARG A 27 -6.86 2.43 -12.66
C ARG A 27 -7.84 1.25 -12.66
N GLN A 28 -7.31 0.03 -12.61
CA GLN A 28 -8.09 -1.21 -12.50
C GLN A 28 -8.15 -1.71 -11.06
N ALA A 29 -7.17 -1.33 -10.25
CA ALA A 29 -7.00 -1.71 -8.86
C ALA A 29 -6.78 -0.48 -7.97
N PRO A 30 -7.82 0.32 -7.71
CA PRO A 30 -7.62 1.68 -7.24
C PRO A 30 -7.40 1.82 -5.74
N PHE A 31 -7.47 0.73 -4.97
CA PHE A 31 -7.18 0.76 -3.54
C PHE A 31 -5.70 0.44 -3.34
N GLY A 32 -4.95 1.39 -2.83
CA GLY A 32 -3.50 1.28 -2.71
C GLY A 32 -3.02 1.35 -1.27
N VAL A 33 -1.82 0.82 -1.05
CA VAL A 33 -1.04 1.02 0.16
C VAL A 33 0.43 1.20 -0.22
N LEU A 34 1.11 2.13 0.44
CA LEU A 34 2.56 2.31 0.38
C LEU A 34 3.17 1.67 1.63
N ILE A 35 3.97 0.63 1.43
CA ILE A 35 4.61 -0.10 2.52
C ILE A 35 6.11 0.16 2.51
N GLY A 36 6.69 0.38 3.68
CA GLY A 36 8.14 0.44 3.91
C GLY A 36 8.64 -0.74 4.73
N ASP A 37 9.90 -1.13 4.49
CA ASP A 37 10.61 -2.11 5.32
C ASP A 37 11.05 -1.47 6.66
N PRO A 38 10.67 -2.06 7.82
CA PRO A 38 11.03 -1.56 9.15
C PRO A 38 12.51 -1.69 9.51
N PHE A 39 13.26 -2.58 8.87
CA PHE A 39 14.63 -2.95 9.23
C PHE A 39 15.68 -2.50 8.20
N GLU A 40 15.34 -2.38 6.92
CA GLU A 40 16.34 -2.10 5.86
C GLU A 40 16.41 -0.65 5.36
N GLY A 41 15.58 0.28 5.86
CA GLY A 41 15.72 1.71 5.57
C GLY A 41 15.76 2.06 4.07
N GLY A 42 15.10 1.27 3.22
CA GLY A 42 15.15 1.48 1.77
C GLY A 42 14.32 0.45 1.01
N ASP A 43 13.15 0.90 0.58
CA ASP A 43 12.43 0.61 -0.67
C ASP A 43 10.94 0.62 -0.34
N GLU A 44 10.36 1.83 -0.38
CA GLU A 44 8.92 2.03 -0.20
C GLU A 44 8.21 1.56 -1.49
N GLN A 45 7.24 0.67 -1.38
CA GLN A 45 6.57 0.13 -2.57
C GLN A 45 5.07 0.26 -2.49
N PHE A 46 4.47 0.71 -3.59
CA PHE A 46 3.02 0.70 -3.75
C PHE A 46 2.51 -0.69 -4.12
N PHE A 47 1.41 -1.07 -3.48
CA PHE A 47 0.63 -2.27 -3.80
C PHE A 47 -0.82 -1.88 -4.06
N TRP A 48 -1.37 -2.37 -5.17
CA TRP A 48 -2.67 -1.95 -5.68
C TRP A 48 -3.66 -3.13 -5.74
N TYR A 49 -4.84 -2.91 -5.20
CA TYR A 49 -5.87 -3.93 -5.01
C TYR A 49 -7.19 -3.55 -5.69
N PRO A 50 -7.90 -4.53 -6.31
CA PRO A 50 -9.14 -4.29 -7.03
C PRO A 50 -10.29 -3.83 -6.13
N THR A 51 -10.23 -4.16 -4.84
CA THR A 51 -11.26 -3.79 -3.87
C THR A 51 -10.61 -3.48 -2.53
N ARG A 52 -11.29 -2.66 -1.73
CA ARG A 52 -10.94 -2.43 -0.33
C ARG A 52 -10.77 -3.73 0.46
N PHE A 53 -11.67 -4.69 0.29
CA PHE A 53 -11.58 -5.99 0.99
C PHE A 53 -10.30 -6.76 0.62
N ALA A 54 -9.86 -6.69 -0.64
CA ALA A 54 -8.62 -7.33 -1.06
C ALA A 54 -7.39 -6.68 -0.40
N LEU A 55 -7.39 -5.35 -0.29
CA LEU A 55 -6.35 -4.61 0.44
C LEU A 55 -6.34 -4.98 1.94
N GLU A 56 -7.51 -4.97 2.59
CA GLU A 56 -7.64 -5.35 4.01
C GLU A 56 -7.11 -6.77 4.26
N TYR A 57 -7.45 -7.73 3.41
CA TYR A 57 -6.92 -9.10 3.54
C TYR A 57 -5.42 -9.18 3.29
N ALA A 58 -4.88 -8.37 2.40
CA ALA A 58 -3.44 -8.34 2.18
C ALA A 58 -2.69 -7.75 3.39
N LEU A 59 -3.23 -6.71 4.05
CA LEU A 59 -2.67 -6.17 5.29
C LEU A 59 -2.67 -7.20 6.41
N LEU A 60 -3.74 -7.97 6.53
CA LEU A 60 -3.88 -8.97 7.58
C LEU A 60 -2.98 -10.19 7.40
N ASP A 61 -2.52 -10.50 6.19
CA ASP A 61 -1.90 -11.80 5.92
C ASP A 61 -0.72 -11.80 4.96
N ALA A 62 -0.67 -10.90 3.99
CA ALA A 62 0.38 -10.93 2.98
C ALA A 62 1.57 -10.06 3.40
N HIS A 63 1.31 -8.81 3.80
CA HIS A 63 2.36 -7.83 4.11
C HIS A 63 3.21 -8.22 5.31
N ALA A 64 2.63 -8.88 6.32
CA ALA A 64 3.37 -9.35 7.50
C ALA A 64 4.38 -10.48 7.20
N PHE A 65 4.29 -11.13 6.04
CA PHE A 65 5.08 -12.33 5.74
C PHE A 65 5.77 -12.25 4.37
N VAL A 66 6.29 -11.06 4.03
CA VAL A 66 7.20 -10.89 2.89
C VAL A 66 8.48 -11.71 3.10
N ASP A 67 9.00 -11.73 4.32
CA ASP A 67 10.14 -12.55 4.69
C ASP A 67 9.74 -14.02 4.95
N ALA A 68 10.60 -14.95 4.50
CA ALA A 68 10.33 -16.37 4.58
C ALA A 68 10.52 -16.94 6.00
N GLU A 69 11.44 -16.38 6.79
CA GLU A 69 11.68 -16.77 8.19
C GLU A 69 10.48 -16.31 9.03
N ALA A 70 10.03 -15.07 8.86
CA ALA A 70 8.82 -14.56 9.51
C ALA A 70 7.57 -15.37 9.16
N PHE A 71 7.41 -15.83 7.91
CA PHE A 71 6.30 -16.71 7.51
C PHE A 71 6.33 -18.06 8.26
N GLU A 72 7.49 -18.59 8.60
CA GLU A 72 7.61 -19.89 9.28
C GLU A 72 7.55 -19.76 10.82
N GLU A 73 8.14 -18.70 11.37
CA GLU A 73 8.40 -18.58 12.81
C GLU A 73 7.41 -17.63 13.53
N ASP A 74 6.93 -16.58 12.87
CA ASP A 74 6.26 -15.45 13.55
C ASP A 74 4.73 -15.48 13.41
N GLN A 75 4.15 -16.52 12.80
CA GLN A 75 2.69 -16.60 12.61
C GLN A 75 1.89 -16.55 13.91
N ASP A 76 2.43 -17.15 14.99
CA ASP A 76 1.77 -17.13 16.30
C ASP A 76 1.86 -15.74 16.95
N GLU A 77 2.97 -15.03 16.76
CA GLU A 77 3.18 -13.66 17.26
C GLU A 77 2.32 -12.64 16.50
N TRP A 78 2.12 -12.85 15.20
CA TRP A 78 1.26 -12.01 14.36
C TRP A 78 -0.23 -12.08 14.73
N ARG A 79 -0.71 -13.13 15.40
CA ARG A 79 -2.16 -13.32 15.64
C ARG A 79 -2.83 -12.20 16.43
N GLU A 80 -2.13 -11.63 17.41
CA GLU A 80 -2.66 -10.53 18.22
C GLU A 80 -2.70 -9.22 17.41
N PRO A 81 -1.57 -8.75 16.81
CA PRO A 81 -1.58 -7.63 15.85
C PRO A 81 -2.64 -7.77 14.73
N GLN A 82 -2.74 -8.96 14.14
CA GLN A 82 -3.72 -9.26 13.09
C GLN A 82 -5.17 -9.08 13.58
N PHE A 83 -5.48 -9.49 14.81
CA PHE A 83 -6.82 -9.34 15.37
C PHE A 83 -7.14 -7.86 15.61
N ASP A 84 -6.20 -7.11 16.18
CA ASP A 84 -6.38 -5.68 16.44
C ASP A 84 -6.52 -4.89 15.14
N LEU A 85 -5.72 -5.23 14.12
CA LEU A 85 -5.82 -4.65 12.77
C LEU A 85 -7.17 -4.94 12.10
N ASP A 86 -7.69 -6.18 12.19
CA ASP A 86 -9.01 -6.55 11.65
C ASP A 86 -10.14 -5.80 12.36
N MET A 87 -10.01 -5.53 13.65
CA MET A 87 -10.96 -4.71 14.40
C MET A 87 -10.90 -3.24 13.96
N ALA A 88 -9.71 -2.64 13.87
CA ALA A 88 -9.54 -1.26 13.44
C ALA A 88 -10.07 -1.00 12.02
N LEU A 89 -9.76 -1.89 11.07
CA LEU A 89 -10.25 -1.80 9.68
C LEU A 89 -11.79 -1.82 9.57
N ARG A 90 -12.48 -2.47 10.51
CA ARG A 90 -13.96 -2.48 10.56
C ARG A 90 -14.55 -1.19 11.13
N ASP A 91 -13.82 -0.54 12.02
CA ASP A 91 -14.25 0.69 12.68
C ASP A 91 -13.92 1.94 11.85
N LEU A 92 -12.97 1.83 10.91
CA LEU A 92 -12.63 2.88 9.94
C LEU A 92 -13.62 2.90 8.76
N PRO A 93 -14.47 3.92 8.61
CA PRO A 93 -15.42 3.99 7.50
C PRO A 93 -14.72 4.26 6.15
N ASP A 94 -13.59 4.96 6.16
CA ASP A 94 -12.84 5.38 4.98
C ASP A 94 -11.34 5.16 5.20
N LEU A 95 -10.61 4.81 4.13
CA LEU A 95 -9.15 4.67 4.15
C LEU A 95 -8.53 5.97 3.63
N GLY A 96 -7.58 6.54 4.36
CA GLY A 96 -6.92 7.79 4.04
C GLY A 96 -5.71 8.06 4.92
N PRO A 97 -5.18 9.29 4.93
CA PRO A 97 -3.92 9.62 5.61
C PRO A 97 -3.96 9.31 7.12
N ASP A 98 -5.06 9.70 7.80
CA ASP A 98 -5.25 9.45 9.23
C ASP A 98 -5.34 7.94 9.55
N ALA A 99 -5.80 7.12 8.59
CA ALA A 99 -5.86 5.67 8.76
C ALA A 99 -4.48 5.02 8.65
N ALA A 100 -3.54 5.60 7.89
CA ALA A 100 -2.19 5.03 7.76
C ALA A 100 -1.49 4.98 9.12
N GLU A 101 -1.47 6.12 9.84
CA GLU A 101 -0.87 6.23 11.17
C GLU A 101 -1.54 5.29 12.19
N GLU A 102 -2.88 5.29 12.24
CA GLU A 102 -3.63 4.43 13.18
C GLU A 102 -3.38 2.94 12.92
N LEU A 103 -3.28 2.52 11.66
CA LEU A 103 -3.04 1.12 11.30
C LEU A 103 -1.57 0.72 11.49
N ASP A 104 -0.61 1.62 11.22
CA ASP A 104 0.82 1.38 11.40
C ASP A 104 1.17 1.04 12.86
N GLU A 105 0.54 1.73 13.83
CA GLU A 105 0.74 1.46 15.25
C GLU A 105 0.36 0.02 15.66
N LEU A 106 -0.52 -0.64 14.90
CA LEU A 106 -1.06 -1.97 15.22
C LEU A 106 -0.20 -3.10 14.66
N VAL A 107 0.56 -2.85 13.59
CA VAL A 107 1.31 -3.89 12.89
C VAL A 107 2.67 -4.21 13.56
N ASN A 108 3.01 -3.52 14.66
CA ASN A 108 4.08 -3.87 15.61
C ASN A 108 5.41 -4.33 14.95
N ASP A 109 5.98 -3.49 14.09
CA ASP A 109 7.27 -3.72 13.39
C ASP A 109 7.28 -4.84 12.35
N PHE A 110 6.14 -5.48 12.01
CA PHE A 110 6.08 -6.46 10.92
C PHE A 110 6.25 -5.79 9.54
N PHE A 111 5.72 -4.58 9.39
CA PHE A 111 5.90 -3.71 8.22
C PHE A 111 5.50 -2.29 8.59
N HIS A 112 5.82 -1.30 7.75
CA HIS A 112 5.34 0.09 7.94
C HIS A 112 4.31 0.51 6.91
N ILE A 113 3.20 1.10 7.36
CA ILE A 113 2.18 1.70 6.50
C ILE A 113 2.43 3.19 6.38
N ILE A 114 2.94 3.62 5.23
CA ILE A 114 3.26 5.03 4.97
C ILE A 114 2.04 5.77 4.41
N TRP A 115 1.25 5.08 3.59
CA TRP A 115 0.02 5.62 3.01
C TRP A 115 -0.97 4.51 2.72
N ILE A 116 -2.25 4.81 2.84
CA ILE A 116 -3.34 3.92 2.46
C ILE A 116 -4.53 4.73 1.95
N GLY A 117 -5.14 4.32 0.84
CA GLY A 117 -6.27 5.06 0.29
C GLY A 117 -6.68 4.63 -1.11
N HIS A 118 -7.36 5.54 -1.82
CA HIS A 118 -7.77 5.36 -3.20
C HIS A 118 -6.85 6.15 -4.15
N LEU A 119 -6.72 5.70 -5.41
CA LEU A 119 -5.96 6.41 -6.44
C LEU A 119 -6.39 7.88 -6.57
N ASP A 120 -7.69 8.14 -6.45
CA ASP A 120 -8.24 9.50 -6.53
C ASP A 120 -7.67 10.44 -5.44
N ASP A 121 -7.28 9.90 -4.28
CA ASP A 121 -6.67 10.66 -3.19
C ASP A 121 -5.23 11.07 -3.55
N LEU A 122 -4.48 10.24 -4.30
CA LEU A 122 -3.17 10.63 -4.82
C LEU A 122 -3.27 11.63 -5.97
N VAL A 123 -4.28 11.48 -6.82
CA VAL A 123 -4.47 12.31 -8.02
C VAL A 123 -5.00 13.71 -7.66
N SER A 124 -5.91 13.80 -6.69
CA SER A 124 -6.65 15.04 -6.39
C SER A 124 -6.64 15.44 -4.91
N GLY A 125 -6.20 14.58 -4.00
CA GLY A 125 -6.25 14.82 -2.56
C GLY A 125 -5.22 15.85 -2.08
N ASP A 126 -5.40 16.30 -0.84
CA ASP A 126 -4.54 17.28 -0.17
C ASP A 126 -3.52 16.61 0.78
N ASP A 127 -3.32 15.30 0.66
CA ASP A 127 -2.32 14.55 1.43
C ASP A 127 -0.90 15.02 1.08
N PRO A 128 0.00 15.21 2.08
CA PRO A 128 1.42 15.50 1.86
C PRO A 128 2.15 14.60 0.85
N LEU A 129 1.97 13.27 0.91
CA LEU A 129 2.54 12.30 -0.03
C LEU A 129 1.99 12.52 -1.44
N ALA A 130 0.67 12.72 -1.57
CA ALA A 130 0.06 13.04 -2.86
C ALA A 130 0.68 14.32 -3.45
N GLY A 131 0.90 15.34 -2.63
CA GLY A 131 1.65 16.54 -3.00
C GLY A 131 3.04 16.21 -3.55
N ALA A 132 3.85 15.51 -2.76
CA ALA A 132 5.22 15.15 -3.11
C ALA A 132 5.33 14.36 -4.42
N LEU A 133 4.45 13.37 -4.65
CA LEU A 133 4.44 12.58 -5.89
C LEU A 133 4.09 13.42 -7.12
N ARG A 134 3.17 14.40 -6.97
CA ARG A 134 2.80 15.31 -8.06
C ARG A 134 3.95 16.26 -8.41
N GLU A 135 4.64 16.75 -7.39
CA GLU A 135 5.84 17.58 -7.54
C GLU A 135 6.96 16.79 -8.23
N GLU A 136 7.20 15.54 -7.80
CA GLU A 136 8.21 14.65 -8.40
C GLU A 136 7.96 14.40 -9.89
N LEU A 137 6.73 14.04 -10.26
CA LEU A 137 6.33 13.86 -11.66
C LEU A 137 6.67 15.10 -12.51
N ARG A 138 6.31 16.29 -12.00
CA ARG A 138 6.47 17.55 -12.72
C ARG A 138 7.93 18.01 -12.78
N ALA A 139 8.68 17.77 -11.70
CA ALA A 139 10.13 18.00 -11.66
C ALA A 139 10.85 17.15 -12.71
N ALA A 140 10.50 15.86 -12.84
CA ALA A 140 11.05 14.97 -13.87
C ALA A 140 10.75 15.47 -15.31
N ALA A 141 9.61 16.12 -15.51
CA ALA A 141 9.23 16.76 -16.77
C ALA A 141 9.82 18.18 -16.98
N GLY A 142 10.63 18.68 -16.04
CA GLY A 142 11.21 20.03 -16.07
C GLY A 142 10.18 21.16 -15.93
N ARG A 143 9.05 20.89 -15.27
CA ARG A 143 8.00 21.86 -14.96
C ARG A 143 8.24 22.49 -13.58
N ASP A 144 7.51 23.57 -13.31
CA ASP A 144 7.52 24.21 -12.00
C ASP A 144 6.95 23.27 -10.92
N ASP A 145 7.43 23.50 -9.70
CA ASP A 145 6.96 22.84 -8.47
C ASP A 145 5.52 23.29 -8.18
N ASP A 146 4.57 22.51 -8.69
CA ASP A 146 3.13 22.77 -8.59
C ASP A 146 2.46 21.56 -7.94
N PRO A 147 1.76 21.70 -6.82
CA PRO A 147 1.02 20.61 -6.17
C PRO A 147 -0.40 20.43 -6.74
N ALA A 148 -0.79 21.13 -7.81
CA ALA A 148 -2.13 21.01 -8.39
C ALA A 148 -2.51 19.56 -8.74
N PRO A 149 -3.80 19.18 -8.72
CA PRO A 149 -4.24 17.84 -9.11
C PRO A 149 -3.69 17.36 -10.46
N ILE A 150 -3.48 16.05 -10.60
CA ILE A 150 -3.03 15.42 -11.85
C ILE A 150 -4.13 15.58 -12.91
N THR A 151 -3.76 16.10 -14.07
CA THR A 151 -4.67 16.20 -15.21
C THR A 151 -4.79 14.86 -15.95
N ASN A 152 -5.86 14.67 -16.73
CA ASN A 152 -6.00 13.47 -17.57
C ASN A 152 -4.82 13.25 -18.55
N ALA A 153 -4.11 14.32 -18.91
CA ALA A 153 -2.95 14.23 -19.80
C ALA A 153 -1.67 13.79 -19.07
N GLU A 154 -1.63 13.94 -17.74
CA GLU A 154 -0.52 13.54 -16.87
C GLU A 154 -0.77 12.17 -16.21
N LEU A 155 -2.00 11.64 -16.28
CA LEU A 155 -2.39 10.43 -15.55
C LEU A 155 -1.56 9.21 -15.94
N ASP A 156 -1.28 8.99 -17.23
CA ASP A 156 -0.45 7.84 -17.65
C ASP A 156 0.96 7.92 -17.05
N ASP A 157 1.61 9.08 -17.11
CA ASP A 157 2.94 9.29 -16.54
C ASP A 157 2.93 9.19 -15.01
N PHE A 158 1.86 9.65 -14.35
CA PHE A 158 1.69 9.51 -12.91
C PHE A 158 1.54 8.04 -12.47
N ILE A 159 0.79 7.26 -13.25
CA ILE A 159 0.64 5.82 -13.01
C ILE A 159 1.98 5.11 -13.17
N ASP A 160 2.77 5.47 -14.19
CA ASP A 160 4.11 4.90 -14.36
C ASP A 160 5.02 5.25 -13.19
N LEU A 161 4.98 6.50 -12.68
CA LEU A 161 5.71 6.92 -11.48
C LEU A 161 5.37 6.06 -10.26
N VAL A 162 4.09 5.97 -9.89
CA VAL A 162 3.71 5.23 -8.66
C VAL A 162 3.95 3.72 -8.74
N ARG A 163 4.08 3.16 -9.96
CA ARG A 163 4.41 1.74 -10.14
C ARG A 163 5.90 1.42 -9.98
N VAL A 164 6.76 2.42 -10.18
CA VAL A 164 8.22 2.28 -10.03
C VAL A 164 8.75 3.01 -8.78
N PHE A 165 7.89 3.70 -8.05
CA PHE A 165 8.25 4.44 -6.85
C PHE A 165 8.94 3.53 -5.83
N GLY A 166 10.05 4.01 -5.28
CA GLY A 166 10.90 3.31 -4.32
C GLY A 166 11.48 1.96 -4.80
N GLN A 167 11.46 1.68 -6.11
CA GLN A 167 12.22 0.56 -6.69
C GLN A 167 13.64 1.02 -7.08
N PRO A 168 14.67 0.19 -6.85
CA PRO A 168 16.03 0.51 -7.29
C PRO A 168 16.15 0.45 -8.82
N ASP A 169 16.87 1.43 -9.39
CA ASP A 169 17.22 1.53 -10.83
C ASP A 169 17.99 0.32 -11.40
#